data_AF-A0A1J3HEU6-F1
#
_entry.id   AF-A0A1J3HEU6-F1
#
_cell.length_a   1.000
_cell.length_b   1.000
_cell.length_c   1.000
_cell.angle_alpha   90.00
_cell.angle_beta   90.00
_cell.angle_gamma   90.00
#
_symmetry.space_group_name_H-M   'P 1'
#
loop_
_entity.id
_entity.type
_entity.pdbx_description
1 polymer ?
#
loop_
_entity_poly.entity_id
_entity_poly.type
_entity_poly.pdbx_seq_one_letter_code
_entity_poly.pdbx_strand_id
1 'polypeptide(L)'
;SCAGKDCNWYIYCSIAGKTSKWQVKVYRNHHACSVNGECEMLKVPVIARLFLHKIRDEPEYFMPMKIEELIMSCWKINISRAQCQAARNK
;
A
#
# COMPACT_ATOMS: atom_id res chain seq x y z
N SER A 1 4.50 -7.30 -9.38
CA SER A 1 3.68 -7.50 -10.59
C SER A 1 2.22 -7.27 -10.25
N CYS A 2 1.35 -7.11 -11.24
CA CYS A 2 -0.09 -7.07 -11.02
C CYS A 2 -0.65 -8.49 -10.82
N ALA A 3 -1.66 -8.66 -9.95
CA ALA A 3 -2.31 -9.93 -9.68
C ALA A 3 -3.53 -10.22 -10.59
N GLY A 4 -3.88 -9.29 -11.49
CA GLY A 4 -5.00 -9.46 -12.41
C GLY A 4 -4.79 -10.62 -13.38
N LYS A 5 -5.87 -11.33 -13.72
CA LYS A 5 -5.85 -12.42 -14.70
C LYS A 5 -5.33 -11.90 -16.04
N ASP A 6 -4.38 -12.64 -16.63
CA ASP A 6 -3.73 -12.31 -17.91
C ASP A 6 -3.06 -10.92 -17.96
N CYS A 7 -2.72 -10.35 -16.79
CA CYS A 7 -2.10 -9.04 -16.69
C CYS A 7 -0.57 -9.13 -16.66
N ASN A 8 0.07 -8.64 -17.71
CA ASN A 8 1.53 -8.63 -17.85
C ASN A 8 2.20 -7.35 -17.29
N TRP A 9 1.48 -6.56 -16.50
CA TRP A 9 2.05 -5.38 -15.86
C TRP A 9 3.01 -5.80 -14.75
N TYR A 10 4.24 -5.29 -14.79
CA TYR A 10 5.17 -5.40 -13.69
C TYR A 10 6.28 -4.37 -13.77
N ILE A 11 6.84 -4.08 -12.60
CA ILE A 11 8.09 -3.38 -12.43
C ILE A 11 9.06 -4.33 -11.73
N TYR A 12 10.28 -4.44 -12.24
CA TYR A 12 11.35 -5.18 -11.59
C TYR A 12 12.45 -4.20 -11.20
N CYS A 13 12.79 -4.19 -9.93
CA CYS A 13 13.83 -3.34 -9.37
C CYS A 13 14.94 -4.20 -8.79
N SER A 14 16.19 -3.78 -8.97
CA SER A 14 17.34 -4.40 -8.31
C SER A 14 18.46 -3.39 -8.10
N ILE A 15 19.36 -3.71 -7.20
CA ILE A 15 20.60 -2.95 -7.00
C ILE A 15 21.61 -3.43 -8.06
N ALA A 16 22.15 -2.50 -8.84
CA ALA A 16 23.22 -2.83 -9.78
C ALA A 16 24.56 -2.91 -9.04
N GLY A 17 25.42 -3.89 -9.36
CA GLY A 17 26.69 -4.11 -8.66
C GLY A 17 27.67 -2.92 -8.62
N LYS A 18 27.43 -1.87 -9.41
CA LYS A 18 28.23 -0.63 -9.42
C LYS A 18 27.65 0.50 -8.55
N THR A 19 26.45 0.35 -7.99
CA THR A 19 25.75 1.41 -7.25
C THR A 19 24.99 0.83 -6.05
N SER A 20 25.06 1.46 -4.88
CA SER A 20 24.23 1.07 -3.71
C SER A 20 22.78 1.59 -3.79
N LYS A 21 22.24 1.81 -4.98
CA LYS A 21 20.92 2.41 -5.21
C LYS A 21 20.01 1.40 -5.92
N TRP A 22 18.73 1.38 -5.52
CA TRP A 22 17.70 0.64 -6.26
C TRP A 22 17.49 1.27 -7.62
N GLN A 23 17.45 0.43 -8.66
CA GLN A 23 17.19 0.84 -10.03
C GLN A 23 16.03 0.04 -10.59
N VAL A 24 15.15 0.73 -11.34
CA VAL A 24 14.14 0.07 -12.17
C VAL A 24 14.86 -0.56 -13.36
N LYS A 25 14.84 -1.88 -13.44
CA LYS A 25 15.46 -2.65 -14.54
C LYS A 25 14.47 -2.96 -15.64
N VAL A 26 13.23 -3.22 -15.27
CA VAL A 26 12.13 -3.47 -16.22
C VAL A 26 10.91 -2.71 -15.76
N TYR A 27 10.26 -2.05 -16.70
CA TYR A 27 8.97 -1.40 -16.50
C TYR A 27 8.04 -1.76 -17.66
N ARG A 28 7.05 -2.62 -17.39
CA ARG A 28 5.96 -2.92 -18.33
C ARG A 28 4.70 -2.24 -17.85
N ASN A 29 4.32 -1.14 -18.51
CA ASN A 29 3.20 -0.29 -18.09
C ASN A 29 1.82 -0.72 -18.64
N HIS A 30 1.73 -1.85 -19.33
CA HIS A 30 0.47 -2.28 -19.91
C HIS A 30 -0.32 -3.14 -18.92
N HIS A 31 -1.46 -2.63 -18.45
CA HIS A 31 -2.46 -3.41 -17.73
C HIS A 31 -3.51 -3.96 -18.69
N ALA A 32 -3.86 -5.24 -18.53
CA ALA A 32 -5.03 -5.85 -19.18
C ALA A 32 -6.27 -5.86 -18.26
N CYS A 33 -6.10 -5.47 -16.99
CA CYS A 33 -7.12 -5.47 -15.95
C CYS A 33 -7.51 -4.06 -15.52
N SER A 34 -8.70 -3.93 -14.93
CA SER A 34 -9.15 -2.70 -14.27
C SER A 34 -8.67 -2.62 -12.82
N VAL A 35 -8.53 -1.40 -12.29
CA VAL A 35 -8.18 -1.18 -10.88
C VAL A 35 -9.37 -1.57 -10.00
N ASN A 36 -9.20 -2.54 -9.11
CA ASN A 36 -10.22 -2.99 -8.14
C ASN A 36 -10.03 -2.39 -6.73
N GLY A 37 -8.93 -1.66 -6.51
CA GLY A 37 -8.57 -1.07 -5.22
C GLY A 37 -8.06 -2.07 -4.19
N GLU A 38 -7.85 -3.34 -4.54
CA GLU A 38 -7.28 -4.33 -3.63
C GLU A 38 -5.76 -4.27 -3.64
N CYS A 39 -5.14 -4.48 -2.48
CA CYS A 39 -3.69 -4.51 -2.34
C CYS A 39 -3.25 -5.57 -1.33
N GLU A 40 -2.72 -6.69 -1.83
CA GLU A 40 -2.21 -7.79 -0.99
C GLU A 40 -1.06 -7.37 -0.05
N MET A 41 -0.31 -6.34 -0.42
CA MET A 41 0.81 -5.84 0.37
C MET A 41 0.36 -4.99 1.56
N LEU A 42 -0.83 -4.38 1.51
CA LEU A 42 -1.31 -3.46 2.55
C LEU A 42 -1.98 -4.21 3.71
N LYS A 43 -1.20 -5.03 4.41
CA LYS A 43 -1.64 -5.81 5.57
C LYS A 43 -1.70 -4.96 6.84
N VAL A 44 -2.41 -5.43 7.87
CA VAL A 44 -2.52 -4.78 9.20
C VAL A 44 -1.17 -4.27 9.76
N PRO A 45 -0.06 -5.04 9.76
CA PRO A 45 1.22 -4.54 10.27
C PRO A 45 1.81 -3.38 9.45
N VAL A 46 1.49 -3.31 8.16
CA VAL A 46 1.94 -2.22 7.26
C VAL A 46 1.13 -0.97 7.54
N ILE A 47 -0.21 -1.09 7.68
CA ILE A 47 -1.09 0.02 8.07
C ILE A 47 -0.65 0.58 9.43
N ALA A 48 -0.41 -0.27 10.42
CA ALA A 48 0.06 0.15 11.75
C ALA A 48 1.34 0.99 11.65
N ARG A 49 2.31 0.56 10.84
CA ARG A 49 3.57 1.29 10.62
C ARG A 49 3.38 2.63 9.91
N LEU A 50 2.49 2.68 8.91
CA LEU A 50 2.20 3.92 8.16
C LEU A 50 1.61 5.01 9.05
N PHE A 51 0.80 4.63 10.05
CA PHE A 51 0.08 5.56 10.90
C PHE A 51 0.63 5.65 12.34
N LEU A 52 1.67 4.89 12.69
CA LEU A 52 2.19 4.79 14.06
C LEU A 52 2.45 6.14 14.72
N HIS A 53 3.22 7.00 14.04
CA HIS A 53 3.56 8.32 14.58
C HIS A 53 2.33 9.24 14.62
N LYS A 54 1.53 9.23 13.55
CA LYS A 54 0.29 10.00 13.45
C LYS A 54 -0.70 9.69 14.58
N ILE A 55 -0.90 8.41 14.89
CA ILE A 55 -1.79 7.96 15.98
C ILE A 55 -1.22 8.37 17.36
N ARG A 56 0.10 8.34 17.54
CA ARG A 56 0.74 8.78 18.79
C ARG A 56 0.58 10.28 19.01
N ASP A 57 0.66 11.06 17.94
CA ASP A 57 0.57 12.52 18.00
C ASP A 57 -0.89 12.99 18.15
N GLU A 58 -1.84 12.38 17.42
CA GLU A 58 -3.26 12.80 17.39
C GLU A 58 -4.23 11.59 17.46
N PRO A 59 -4.33 10.90 18.61
CA PRO A 59 -5.05 9.62 18.73
C PRO A 59 -6.56 9.71 18.49
N GLU A 60 -7.20 10.86 18.78
CA GLU A 60 -8.62 11.08 18.50
C GLU A 60 -8.91 11.39 17.03
N TYR A 61 -7.96 12.01 16.32
CA TYR A 61 -8.11 12.31 14.90
C TYR A 61 -7.90 11.06 14.04
N PHE A 62 -6.86 10.27 14.33
CA PHE A 62 -6.54 9.04 13.62
C PHE A 62 -7.35 7.84 14.13
N MET A 63 -8.67 8.00 14.17
CA MET A 63 -9.62 6.91 14.37
C MET A 63 -9.69 6.02 13.12
N PRO A 64 -10.17 4.76 13.24
CA PRO A 64 -10.20 3.81 12.12
C PRO A 64 -10.86 4.34 10.84
N MET A 65 -11.91 5.15 10.97
CA MET A 65 -12.59 5.81 9.84
C MET A 65 -11.65 6.74 9.08
N LYS A 66 -10.87 7.54 9.82
CA LYS A 66 -9.93 8.49 9.21
C LYS A 66 -8.80 7.77 8.50
N ILE A 67 -8.30 6.67 9.07
CA ILE A 67 -7.25 5.84 8.47
C ILE A 67 -7.75 5.24 7.14
N GLU A 68 -8.97 4.70 7.13
CA GLU A 68 -9.63 4.17 5.94
C GLU A 68 -9.78 5.25 4.84
N GLU A 69 -10.32 6.42 5.18
CA GLU A 69 -10.48 7.56 4.27
C GLU A 69 -9.15 8.03 3.68
N LEU A 70 -8.11 8.14 4.49
CA LEU A 70 -6.78 8.56 4.05
C LEU A 70 -6.18 7.53 3.09
N ILE A 71 -6.34 6.24 3.39
CA ILE A 71 -5.80 5.20 2.52
C ILE A 71 -6.50 5.20 1.15
N MET A 72 -7.82 5.35 1.14
CA MET A 72 -8.59 5.46 -0.10
C MET A 72 -8.24 6.75 -0.87
N SER A 73 -8.18 7.89 -0.21
CA SER A 73 -7.95 9.17 -0.90
C SER A 73 -6.52 9.30 -1.46
N CYS A 74 -5.50 8.85 -0.71
CA CYS A 74 -4.09 8.93 -1.12
C CYS A 74 -3.70 7.84 -2.12
N TRP A 75 -4.17 6.60 -1.95
CA TRP A 75 -3.68 5.46 -2.74
C TRP A 75 -4.75 4.72 -3.54
N LYS A 76 -6.03 5.12 -3.43
CA LYS A 76 -7.17 4.42 -4.08
C LYS A 76 -7.26 2.95 -3.71
N ILE A 77 -6.87 2.61 -2.48
CA ILE A 77 -6.92 1.25 -1.94
C ILE A 77 -8.11 1.13 -1.00
N ASN A 78 -8.91 0.10 -1.21
CA ASN A 78 -9.99 -0.32 -0.34
C ASN A 78 -9.41 -1.17 0.80
N ILE A 79 -9.68 -0.76 2.04
CA ILE A 79 -9.39 -1.55 3.23
C ILE A 79 -10.62 -1.55 4.13
N SER A 80 -10.80 -2.61 4.91
CA SER A 80 -11.92 -2.66 5.84
C SER A 80 -11.66 -1.82 7.09
N ARG A 81 -12.73 -1.26 7.66
CA ARG A 81 -12.72 -0.63 8.99
C ARG A 81 -12.11 -1.53 10.08
N ALA A 82 -12.37 -2.84 10.01
CA ALA A 82 -11.84 -3.82 10.96
C ALA A 82 -10.31 -3.95 10.87
N GLN A 83 -9.74 -3.95 9.65
CA GLN A 83 -8.28 -3.91 9.46
C GLN A 83 -7.67 -2.62 10.02
N CYS A 84 -8.35 -1.48 9.85
CA CYS A 84 -7.90 -0.20 10.42
C CYS A 84 -7.91 -0.23 11.96
N GLN A 85 -8.97 -0.77 12.56
CA GLN A 85 -9.06 -0.93 14.01
C GLN A 85 -7.95 -1.84 14.56
N ALA A 86 -7.73 -2.99 13.92
CA ALA A 86 -6.67 -3.92 14.29
C ALA A 86 -5.27 -3.29 14.14
N ALA A 87 -5.06 -2.48 13.11
CA ALA A 87 -3.80 -1.77 12.90
C ALA A 87 -3.55 -0.68 13.95
N ARG A 88 -4.60 0.05 14.36
CA ARG A 88 -4.51 1.09 15.39
C ARG A 88 -4.17 0.53 16.77
N ASN A 89 -4.66 -0.68 17.07
CA ASN A 89 -4.46 -1.33 18.37
C ASN A 89 -3.14 -2.10 18.48
N LYS A 90 -2.26 -2.00 17.48
CA LYS A 90 -1.01 -2.75 17.39
C LYS A 90 0.18 -1.91 17.83
#